data_AF-A0A086ABM2-F1
#
_entry.id   AF-A0A086ABM2-F1
#
_cell.length_a   1.000
_cell.length_b   1.000
_cell.length_c   1.000
_cell.angle_alpha   90.00
_cell.angle_beta   90.00
_cell.angle_gamma   90.00
#
_symmetry.space_group_name_H-M   'P 1'
#
loop_
_entity.id
_entity.type
_entity.pdbx_description
1 polymer ?
#
loop_
_entity_poly.entity_id
_entity_poly.type
_entity_poly.pdbx_seq_one_letter_code
_entity_poly.pdbx_strand_id
1 'polypeptide(L)' 'MTDYFTFFESLIVISIIAGAITLAATDPKKHRAIRIVLLIIAGILLIIGLGGYFLMSISNVGSYRY' A
#
# COMPACT_ATOMS: atom_id res chain seq x y z
N MET A 1 -16.35 -9.39 5.26
CA MET A 1 -14.97 -9.83 4.93
C MET A 1 -14.53 -9.26 3.58
N THR A 2 -15.35 -9.39 2.54
CA THR A 2 -15.07 -8.87 1.19
C THR A 2 -14.72 -7.38 1.17
N ASP A 3 -15.46 -6.53 1.91
CA ASP A 3 -15.19 -5.09 1.97
C ASP A 3 -13.79 -4.75 2.55
N TYR A 4 -13.30 -5.57 3.49
CA TYR A 4 -11.96 -5.40 4.06
C TYR A 4 -10.87 -5.85 3.08
N PHE A 5 -11.09 -6.91 2.29
CA PHE A 5 -10.17 -7.29 1.21
C PHE A 5 -10.04 -6.17 0.17
N THR A 6 -11.18 -5.66 -0.30
CA THR A 6 -11.23 -4.58 -1.29
C THR A 6 -10.61 -3.30 -0.74
N PHE A 7 -10.76 -3.02 0.55
CA PHE A 7 -10.07 -1.90 1.22
C PHE A 7 -8.54 -2.04 1.15
N PHE A 8 -7.98 -3.18 1.57
CA PHE A 8 -6.53 -3.39 1.57
C PHE A 8 -5.96 -3.46 0.15
N GLU A 9 -6.68 -4.07 -0.79
CA GLU A 9 -6.33 -4.08 -2.21
C GLU A 9 -6.27 -2.66 -2.78
N SER A 10 -7.29 -1.84 -2.51
CA SER A 10 -7.31 -0.44 -2.92
C SER A 10 -6.16 0.36 -2.30
N LEU A 11 -5.82 0.08 -1.04
CA LEU A 11 -4.70 0.70 -0.33
C LEU A 11 -3.36 0.38 -1.02
N ILE A 12 -3.16 -0.89 -1.43
CA ILE A 12 -1.99 -1.31 -2.20
C ILE A 12 -1.93 -0.55 -3.52
N VAL A 13 -3.02 -0.52 -4.29
CA VAL A 13 -3.07 0.16 -5.60
C VAL A 13 -2.75 1.65 -5.46
N ILE A 14 -3.39 2.35 -4.51
CA ILE A 14 -3.16 3.78 -4.27
C ILE A 14 -1.71 4.03 -3.85
N SER A 15 -1.12 3.18 -3.01
CA SER A 15 0.28 3.33 -2.60
C SER A 15 1.26 3.21 -3.77
N ILE A 16 1.01 2.28 -4.70
CA ILE A 16 1.83 2.09 -5.91
C ILE A 16 1.72 3.31 -6.82
N ILE A 17 0.49 3.80 -7.06
CA ILE A 17 0.24 4.99 -7.89
C ILE A 17 0.90 6.22 -7.26
N ALA A 18 0.76 6.42 -5.95
CA ALA A 18 1.38 7.54 -5.24
C ALA A 18 2.92 7.47 -5.34
N GLY A 19 3.51 6.28 -5.21
CA GLY A 19 4.93 6.06 -5.43
C GLY A 19 5.37 6.41 -6.85
N ALA A 20 4.66 5.91 -7.86
CA ALA A 20 4.96 6.18 -9.27
C ALA A 20 4.87 7.67 -9.62
N ILE A 21 3.81 8.36 -9.17
CA ILE A 21 3.64 9.80 -9.37
C ILE A 21 4.76 10.58 -8.67
N THR A 22 5.09 10.20 -7.43
CA THR A 22 6.19 10.82 -6.69
C THR A 22 7.51 10.71 -7.46
N LEU A 23 7.80 9.53 -8.04
CA LEU A 23 9.01 9.32 -8.84
C LEU A 23 9.02 10.10 -10.16
N ALA A 24 7.86 10.20 -10.83
CA ALA A 24 7.72 10.86 -12.13
C ALA A 24 7.65 12.40 -12.03
N ALA A 25 7.02 12.94 -10.98
CA ALA A 25 6.74 14.37 -10.86
C ALA A 25 7.79 15.15 -10.06
N THR A 26 8.67 14.48 -9.30
CA THR A 26 9.68 15.18 -8.47
C THR A 26 11.08 15.13 -9.07
N ASP A 27 11.66 16.30 -9.32
CA ASP A 27 13.06 16.42 -9.72
C ASP A 27 13.98 15.90 -8.58
N PRO A 28 14.79 14.84 -8.83
CA PRO A 28 15.62 14.21 -7.82
C PRO A 28 16.68 15.15 -7.21
N LYS A 29 17.09 16.21 -7.92
CA LYS A 29 18.12 17.14 -7.45
C LYS A 29 17.54 18.28 -6.62
N LYS A 30 16.33 18.75 -6.94
CA LYS A 30 15.70 19.91 -6.31
C LYS A 30 14.79 19.55 -5.13
N HIS A 31 14.13 18.40 -5.18
CA HIS A 31 13.07 18.03 -4.22
C HIS A 31 13.38 16.74 -3.43
N ARG A 32 14.67 16.46 -3.22
CA ARG A 32 15.15 15.21 -2.62
C ARG A 32 14.48 14.86 -1.29
N ALA A 33 14.37 15.81 -0.37
CA ALA A 33 13.78 15.56 0.95
C ALA A 33 12.28 15.21 0.86
N ILE A 34 11.50 16.00 0.11
CA ILE A 34 10.06 15.79 -0.08
C ILE A 34 9.80 14.45 -0.78
N ARG A 35 10.59 14.12 -1.80
CA ARG A 35 10.51 12.84 -2.51
C ARG A 35 10.75 11.66 -1.57
N ILE A 36 11.77 11.72 -0.72
CA ILE A 36 12.07 10.66 0.25
C ILE A 36 10.91 10.49 1.24
N VAL A 37 10.39 11.59 1.79
CA VAL A 37 9.27 11.54 2.75
C VAL A 37 8.02 10.94 2.09
N LEU A 38 7.68 11.35 0.86
CA LEU A 38 6.55 10.79 0.12
C LEU A 38 6.72 9.31 -0.19
N LEU A 39 7.93 8.87 -0.53
CA LEU A 39 8.23 7.45 -0.76
C LEU A 39 8.14 6.63 0.53
N ILE A 40 8.55 7.19 1.67
CA ILE A 40 8.39 6.53 2.98
C ILE A 40 6.90 6.35 3.29
N ILE A 41 6.09 7.39 3.09
CA ILE A 41 4.63 7.32 3.31
C ILE A 41 4.01 6.25 2.40
N ALA A 42 4.35 6.27 1.10
CA ALA A 42 3.87 5.26 0.15
C ALA A 42 4.29 3.84 0.55
N GLY A 43 5.54 3.67 1.02
CA GLY A 43 6.04 2.37 1.51
C GLY A 43 5.30 1.86 2.74
N ILE A 44 5.03 2.73 3.72
CA ILE A 44 4.25 2.37 4.92
C ILE A 44 2.84 1.94 4.53
N LEU A 45 2.17 2.70 3.66
CA LEU A 45 0.84 2.34 3.15
C LEU A 45 0.85 0.99 2.43
N LEU A 46 1.87 0.73 1.62
CA LEU A 46 2.02 -0.55 0.93
C LEU A 46 2.21 -1.72 1.91
N ILE A 47 3.04 -1.56 2.95
CA ILE A 47 3.25 -2.59 3.98
C ILE A 47 1.96 -2.87 4.74
N ILE A 48 1.21 -1.84 5.14
CA ILE A 48 -0.07 -1.98 5.83
C ILE A 48 -1.09 -2.67 4.92
N GLY A 49 -1.13 -2.28 3.64
CA GLY A 49 -2.01 -2.89 2.63
C GLY A 49 -1.74 -4.38 2.46
N LEU A 50 -0.48 -4.74 2.20
CA LEU A 50 -0.06 -6.13 2.05
C LEU A 50 -0.25 -6.96 3.32
N GLY A 51 0.13 -6.42 4.48
CA GLY A 51 -0.03 -7.08 5.77
C GLY A 51 -1.50 -7.35 6.11
N GLY A 52 -2.36 -6.33 5.93
CA GLY A 52 -3.79 -6.46 6.14
C GLY A 52 -4.44 -7.44 5.18
N TYR A 53 -4.11 -7.37 3.89
CA TYR A 53 -4.60 -8.31 2.88
C TYR A 53 -4.19 -9.75 3.19
N PHE A 54 -2.93 -9.97 3.59
CA PHE A 54 -2.41 -11.29 3.94
C PHE A 54 -3.10 -11.88 5.18
N LEU A 55 -3.24 -11.09 6.25
CA LEU A 55 -3.95 -11.52 7.46
C LEU A 55 -5.43 -11.86 7.17
N MET A 56 -6.08 -11.08 6.29
CA MET A 56 -7.45 -11.34 5.86
C MET A 56 -7.55 -12.61 5.01
N SER A 57 -6.57 -12.86 4.15
CA SER A 57 -6.47 -14.11 3.36
C SER A 57 -6.40 -15.33 4.26
N ILE A 58 -5.58 -15.29 5.31
CA ILE A 58 -5.45 -16.41 6.25
C ILE A 58 -6.72 -16.60 7.07
N SER A 59 -7.33 -15.51 7.57
CA SER A 59 -8.55 -15.60 8.36
C SER A 59 -9.74 -16.11 7.55
N ASN A 60 -9.84 -15.74 6.28
CA ASN A 60 -10.87 -16.25 5.37
C ASN A 60 -10.70 -17.76 5.13
N VAL A 61 -9.48 -18.24 4.88
CA VAL A 61 -9.21 -19.69 4.71
C VAL A 61 -9.49 -20.47 6.00
N GLY A 62 -9.21 -19.90 7.17
CA GLY A 62 -9.54 -20.49 8.47
C GLY A 62 -11.03 -20.61 8.73
N SER A 63 -11.84 -19.67 8.21
CA SER A 63 -13.30 -19.66 8.37
C SER A 63 -14.02 -20.76 7.58
N TYR A 64 -13.45 -21.29 6.49
CA TYR A 64 -14.06 -22.39 5.72
C TYR A 64 -13.73 -23.78 6.29
N ARG A 65 -12.86 -23.86 7.30
CA ARG A 65 -12.43 -25.12 7.94
C ARG A 65 -13.22 -25.47 9.20
N TYR A 66 -14.19 -24.64 9.60
CA TYR A 66 -15.10 -24.88 10.72
C TYR A 66 -16.56 -24.73 10.28
#